data_AF-A0A533ZYN6-F1
#
_entry.id   AF-A0A533ZYN6-F1
#
_cell.length_a   1.000
_cell.length_b   1.000
_cell.length_c   1.000
_cell.angle_alpha   90.00
_cell.angle_beta   90.00
_cell.angle_gamma   90.00
#
_symmetry.space_group_name_H-M   'P 1'
#
loop_
_entity.id
_entity.type
_entity.pdbx_description
1 polymer ?
#
loop_
_entity_poly.entity_id
_entity_poly.type
_entity_poly.pdbx_seq_one_letter_code
_entity_poly.pdbx_strand_id
1 'polypeptide(L)'
;MRFGSRLIFALAAVMPAAVALAQTVLPDVDVRAPKWETRHGGYLISSNFNIDPRMSAVIFPAEPFQAGDILDFRTVRMSDDEYFVLQECSTADCTQGHVLRVWTKKGALDSVHDPNRVWIPHEGKFFMWLQRFPMSGSRDRTFTGYKPFSPALVLEPLGTPEQYRSCDVKAAQERGPVKVIASEHDGAQFKLRFETGATVFIQRMRAENEAAR
;
A
#
# COMPACT_ATOMS: atom_id res chain seq x y z
N MET A 1 -71.15 -62.19 -19.34
CA MET A 1 -71.00 -62.89 -18.05
C MET A 1 -70.72 -61.86 -16.95
N ARG A 2 -71.25 -62.13 -15.75
CA ARG A 2 -71.40 -61.24 -14.59
C ARG A 2 -70.08 -60.88 -13.89
N PHE A 3 -70.24 -59.97 -12.90
CA PHE A 3 -69.40 -59.60 -11.76
C PHE A 3 -68.57 -58.32 -11.99
N GLY A 4 -68.61 -57.29 -11.15
CA GLY A 4 -69.21 -57.15 -9.82
C GLY A 4 -68.33 -56.24 -8.97
N SER A 5 -68.87 -55.08 -8.63
CA SER A 5 -68.58 -54.19 -7.50
C SER A 5 -67.40 -54.51 -6.55
N ARG A 6 -66.56 -53.50 -6.27
CA ARG A 6 -66.41 -52.91 -4.92
C ARG A 6 -65.43 -51.73 -4.89
N LEU A 7 -65.95 -50.57 -4.47
CA LEU A 7 -65.24 -49.42 -3.94
C LEU A 7 -64.50 -49.80 -2.65
N ILE A 8 -63.27 -49.32 -2.48
CA ILE A 8 -62.61 -49.19 -1.16
C ILE A 8 -62.04 -47.77 -1.08
N PHE A 9 -62.63 -46.97 -0.18
CA PHE A 9 -62.10 -45.68 0.27
C PHE A 9 -60.96 -45.93 1.27
N ALA A 10 -59.79 -45.32 1.04
CA ALA A 10 -58.72 -45.26 2.04
C ALA A 10 -58.50 -43.80 2.45
N LEU A 11 -58.81 -43.49 3.71
CA LEU A 11 -58.46 -42.23 4.39
C LEU A 11 -56.93 -42.14 4.52
N ALA A 12 -56.32 -41.09 3.97
CA ALA A 12 -54.93 -40.74 4.24
C ALA A 12 -54.85 -39.75 5.41
N ALA A 13 -54.19 -40.16 6.49
CA ALA A 13 -53.91 -39.32 7.65
C ALA A 13 -52.75 -38.34 7.34
N VAL A 14 -52.96 -37.05 7.58
CA VAL A 14 -51.93 -36.01 7.47
C VAL A 14 -51.23 -35.89 8.84
N MET A 15 -49.95 -36.26 8.91
CA MET A 15 -49.11 -35.94 10.07
C MET A 15 -48.38 -34.60 9.86
N PRO A 16 -48.34 -33.69 10.84
CA PRO A 16 -47.52 -32.50 10.79
C PRO A 16 -46.06 -32.84 11.13
N ALA A 17 -45.15 -32.64 10.18
CA ALA A 17 -43.71 -32.73 10.43
C ALA A 17 -43.26 -31.48 11.20
N ALA A 18 -42.78 -31.66 12.42
CA ALA A 18 -42.08 -30.61 13.17
C ALA A 18 -40.73 -30.32 12.50
N VAL A 19 -40.57 -29.11 11.97
CA VAL A 19 -39.31 -28.63 11.41
C VAL A 19 -38.38 -28.29 12.57
N ALA A 20 -37.40 -29.15 12.84
CA ALA A 20 -36.29 -28.82 13.72
C ALA A 20 -35.44 -27.73 13.05
N LEU A 21 -35.45 -26.51 13.59
CA LEU A 21 -34.51 -25.47 13.21
C LEU A 21 -33.11 -25.92 13.63
N ALA A 22 -32.31 -26.39 12.67
CA ALA A 22 -30.89 -26.59 12.86
C ALA A 22 -30.25 -25.22 13.19
N GLN A 23 -29.93 -25.00 14.46
CA GLN A 23 -29.09 -23.89 14.87
C GLN A 23 -27.67 -24.18 14.38
N THR A 24 -27.29 -23.55 13.28
CA THR A 24 -25.90 -23.55 12.81
C THR A 24 -25.06 -22.77 13.82
N VAL A 25 -24.38 -23.50 14.70
CA VAL A 25 -23.26 -22.97 15.47
C VAL A 25 -22.12 -22.75 14.47
N LEU A 26 -21.92 -21.49 14.10
CA LEU A 26 -20.76 -21.09 13.31
C LEU A 26 -19.50 -21.28 14.16
N PRO A 27 -18.40 -21.79 13.57
CA PRO A 27 -17.15 -21.92 14.31
C PRO A 27 -16.67 -20.54 14.77
N ASP A 28 -16.21 -20.47 16.00
CA ASP A 28 -15.50 -19.31 16.55
C ASP A 28 -14.21 -19.14 15.74
N VAL A 29 -14.23 -18.18 14.80
CA VAL A 29 -13.05 -17.85 13.99
C VAL A 29 -12.19 -16.94 14.85
N ASP A 30 -11.15 -17.49 15.48
CA ASP A 30 -10.09 -16.72 16.13
C ASP A 30 -9.31 -15.95 15.04
N VAL A 31 -9.81 -14.76 14.68
CA VAL A 31 -9.15 -13.84 13.74
C VAL A 31 -7.92 -13.26 14.46
N ARG A 32 -6.79 -13.96 14.35
CA ARG A 32 -5.50 -13.42 14.76
C ARG A 32 -5.04 -12.40 13.73
N ALA A 33 -4.91 -11.15 14.16
CA ALA A 33 -4.29 -10.13 13.33
C ALA A 33 -2.88 -10.56 12.90
N PRO A 34 -2.43 -10.21 11.68
CA PRO A 34 -1.07 -10.43 11.23
C PRO A 34 -0.04 -10.01 12.28
N LYS A 35 1.11 -10.69 12.30
CA LYS A 35 2.18 -10.56 13.33
C LYS A 35 2.62 -9.11 13.63
N TRP A 36 2.45 -8.21 12.68
CA TRP A 36 2.92 -6.82 12.74
C TRP A 36 1.78 -5.80 12.72
N GLU A 37 0.63 -6.22 13.24
CA GLU A 37 -0.55 -5.37 13.34
C GLU A 37 -0.93 -5.08 14.79
N THR A 38 -1.33 -3.85 15.03
CA THR A 38 -1.79 -3.38 16.33
C THR A 38 -2.93 -2.39 16.16
N ARG A 39 -3.70 -2.18 17.23
CA ARG A 39 -4.79 -1.21 17.26
C ARG A 39 -4.38 0.03 18.04
N HIS A 40 -4.61 1.20 17.47
CA HIS A 40 -4.30 2.45 18.15
C HIS A 40 -5.22 3.58 17.65
N GLY A 41 -5.96 4.21 18.57
CA GLY A 41 -6.77 5.40 18.29
C GLY A 41 -7.87 5.19 17.24
N GLY A 42 -8.49 4.00 17.18
CA GLY A 42 -9.53 3.67 16.20
C GLY A 42 -9.01 3.26 14.81
N TYR A 43 -7.70 3.01 14.69
CA TYR A 43 -7.07 2.50 13.48
C TYR A 43 -6.43 1.13 13.74
N LEU A 44 -6.57 0.25 12.75
CA LEU A 44 -5.69 -0.88 12.55
C LEU A 44 -4.40 -0.37 11.91
N ILE A 45 -3.28 -0.59 12.59
CA ILE A 45 -1.96 -0.17 12.17
C ILE A 45 -1.16 -1.39 11.76
N SER A 46 -0.48 -1.31 10.62
CA SER A 46 0.36 -2.39 10.10
C SER A 46 1.73 -1.88 9.68
N SER A 47 2.78 -2.58 10.15
CA SER A 47 4.15 -2.43 9.66
C SER A 47 4.54 -3.55 8.70
N ASN A 48 3.56 -4.28 8.16
CA ASN A 48 3.77 -5.44 7.32
C ASN A 48 4.14 -5.05 5.88
N PHE A 49 5.41 -4.72 5.66
CA PHE A 49 5.99 -4.40 4.36
C PHE A 49 7.15 -5.33 4.06
N ASN A 50 7.47 -5.51 2.79
CA ASN A 50 8.57 -6.33 2.31
C ASN A 50 9.50 -5.50 1.41
N ILE A 51 10.73 -5.98 1.27
CA ILE A 51 11.70 -5.47 0.32
C ILE A 51 11.86 -6.52 -0.78
N ASP A 52 11.89 -6.10 -2.05
CA ASP A 52 12.07 -7.04 -3.16
C ASP A 52 13.46 -7.72 -3.06
N PRO A 53 13.53 -9.06 -2.97
CA PRO A 53 14.81 -9.77 -2.81
C PRO A 53 15.69 -9.69 -4.07
N ARG A 54 15.10 -9.44 -5.25
CA ARG A 54 15.81 -9.27 -6.52
C ARG A 54 16.25 -7.82 -6.72
N MET A 55 15.52 -6.88 -6.13
CA MET A 55 15.75 -5.45 -6.22
C MET A 55 15.70 -4.83 -4.82
N SER A 56 16.81 -4.93 -4.07
CA SER A 56 16.92 -4.50 -2.66
C SER A 56 16.76 -2.99 -2.40
N ALA A 57 16.14 -2.27 -3.32
CA ALA A 57 15.80 -0.86 -3.24
C ALA A 57 14.28 -0.59 -3.33
N VAL A 58 13.48 -1.64 -3.62
CA VAL A 58 12.03 -1.54 -3.79
C VAL A 58 11.32 -2.11 -2.58
N ILE A 59 10.41 -1.32 -2.01
CA ILE A 59 9.59 -1.67 -0.85
C ILE A 59 8.14 -1.80 -1.30
N PHE A 60 7.42 -2.81 -0.82
CA PHE A 60 6.01 -3.01 -1.15
C PHE A 60 5.24 -3.51 0.09
N PRO A 61 3.94 -3.21 0.21
CA PRO A 61 3.14 -3.75 1.30
C PRO A 61 3.01 -5.27 1.13
N ALA A 62 3.06 -6.02 2.22
CA ALA A 62 2.96 -7.49 2.17
C ALA A 62 1.57 -7.96 1.68
N GLU A 63 0.57 -7.12 1.87
CA GLU A 63 -0.78 -7.27 1.35
C GLU A 63 -1.12 -6.05 0.47
N PRO A 64 -1.94 -6.21 -0.57
CA PRO A 64 -2.40 -5.07 -1.36
C PRO A 64 -3.04 -3.99 -0.46
N PHE A 65 -2.72 -2.72 -0.73
CA PHE A 65 -3.49 -1.64 -0.15
C PHE A 65 -4.93 -1.70 -0.64
N GLN A 66 -5.86 -1.37 0.25
CA GLN A 66 -7.27 -1.23 -0.06
C GLN A 66 -7.61 0.25 -0.19
N ALA A 67 -8.72 0.55 -0.87
CA ALA A 67 -9.25 1.90 -0.91
C ALA A 67 -9.47 2.43 0.53
N GLY A 68 -9.03 3.65 0.80
CA GLY A 68 -9.16 4.27 2.12
C GLY A 68 -8.03 3.96 3.09
N ASP A 69 -7.14 3.00 2.78
CA ASP A 69 -5.90 2.83 3.54
C ASP A 69 -5.09 4.13 3.53
N ILE A 70 -4.37 4.38 4.62
CA ILE A 70 -3.50 5.55 4.75
C ILE A 70 -2.07 5.04 4.91
N LEU A 71 -1.16 5.55 4.08
CA LEU A 71 0.27 5.39 4.28
C LEU A 71 0.80 6.62 5.03
N ASP A 72 1.32 6.42 6.24
CA ASP A 72 2.05 7.43 7.02
C ASP A 72 3.55 7.23 6.79
N PHE A 73 4.25 8.30 6.40
CA PHE A 73 5.66 8.34 6.08
C PHE A 73 6.38 9.33 7.00
N ARG A 74 7.52 8.91 7.54
CA ARG A 74 8.44 9.79 8.27
C ARG A 74 9.87 9.50 7.87
N THR A 75 10.73 10.50 7.99
CA THR A 75 12.14 10.36 7.63
C THR A 75 13.06 11.02 8.63
N VAL A 76 14.27 10.46 8.75
CA VAL A 76 15.37 10.93 9.57
C VAL A 76 16.64 10.86 8.72
N ARG A 77 17.42 11.94 8.70
CA ARG A 77 18.70 12.04 7.97
C ARG A 77 18.62 11.87 6.45
N MET A 78 17.44 12.09 5.85
CA MET A 78 17.36 12.24 4.40
C MET A 78 18.03 13.54 3.97
N SER A 79 18.83 13.48 2.91
CA SER A 79 19.54 14.61 2.33
C SER A 79 18.61 15.46 1.47
N ASP A 80 19.02 16.68 1.12
CA ASP A 80 18.19 17.59 0.31
C ASP A 80 18.03 17.10 -1.14
N ASP A 81 18.96 16.25 -1.61
CA ASP A 81 18.99 15.66 -2.94
C ASP A 81 18.34 14.27 -3.01
N GLU A 82 17.63 13.86 -1.97
CA GLU A 82 16.98 12.56 -1.84
C GLU A 82 15.46 12.67 -1.84
N TYR A 83 14.84 11.77 -2.60
CA TYR A 83 13.41 11.76 -2.88
C TYR A 83 12.88 10.36 -2.64
N PHE A 84 11.95 10.22 -1.70
CA PHE A 84 11.22 8.97 -1.47
C PHE A 84 9.92 9.02 -2.25
N VAL A 85 9.63 7.96 -3.00
CA VAL A 85 8.54 7.94 -3.99
C VAL A 85 7.57 6.83 -3.62
N LEU A 86 6.27 7.12 -3.63
CA LEU A 86 5.19 6.13 -3.70
C LEU A 86 4.65 6.12 -5.13
N GLN A 87 4.70 4.95 -5.76
CA GLN A 87 4.21 4.72 -7.11
C GLN A 87 3.25 3.54 -7.12
N GLU A 88 2.19 3.63 -7.92
CA GLU A 88 1.31 2.51 -8.25
C GLU A 88 1.55 2.08 -9.71
N CYS A 89 1.33 0.80 -10.02
CA CYS A 89 1.29 0.37 -11.41
C CYS A 89 0.02 0.91 -12.09
N SER A 90 0.17 1.66 -13.19
CA SER A 90 -0.97 2.12 -13.99
C SER A 90 -1.37 1.12 -15.07
N THR A 91 -0.48 0.18 -15.42
CA THR A 91 -0.73 -0.90 -16.38
C THR A 91 -0.60 -2.28 -15.72
N ALA A 92 -1.24 -3.29 -16.30
CA ALA A 92 -1.25 -4.66 -15.75
C ALA A 92 0.16 -5.29 -15.68
N ASP A 93 1.03 -4.93 -16.64
CA ASP A 93 2.42 -5.36 -16.74
C ASP A 93 3.39 -4.46 -15.95
N CYS A 94 2.89 -3.42 -15.27
CA CYS A 94 3.67 -2.45 -14.51
C CYS A 94 4.79 -1.75 -15.32
N THR A 95 4.65 -1.66 -16.65
CA THR A 95 5.62 -0.92 -17.48
C THR A 95 5.47 0.59 -17.30
N GLN A 96 4.24 1.06 -17.04
CA GLN A 96 3.98 2.41 -16.57
C GLN A 96 3.52 2.41 -15.11
N GLY A 97 3.91 3.48 -14.42
CA GLY A 97 3.47 3.78 -13.07
C GLY A 97 2.89 5.17 -12.96
N HIS A 98 2.06 5.34 -11.94
CA HIS A 98 1.51 6.61 -11.50
C HIS A 98 2.12 6.97 -10.13
N VAL A 99 2.86 8.07 -10.09
CA VAL A 99 3.48 8.60 -8.88
C VAL A 99 2.42 9.31 -8.06
N LEU A 100 2.07 8.72 -6.92
CA LEU A 100 1.04 9.25 -6.01
C LEU A 100 1.61 10.27 -5.04
N ARG A 101 2.87 10.09 -4.66
CA ARG A 101 3.54 11.00 -3.74
C ARG A 101 5.05 10.94 -3.87
N VAL A 102 5.66 12.11 -3.74
CA VAL A 102 7.09 12.25 -3.53
C VAL A 102 7.33 13.01 -2.22
N TRP A 103 8.20 12.48 -1.37
CA TRP A 103 8.67 13.13 -0.15
C TRP A 103 10.12 13.53 -0.28
N THR A 104 10.44 14.70 0.28
CA THR A 104 11.78 15.22 0.49
C THR A 104 12.08 15.26 1.98
N LYS A 105 13.29 15.67 2.36
CA LYS A 105 13.64 15.94 3.77
C LYS A 105 12.65 16.89 4.46
N LYS A 106 12.00 17.77 3.70
CA LYS A 106 11.03 18.77 4.20
C LYS A 106 9.59 18.26 4.28
N GLY A 107 9.33 16.99 3.92
CA GLY A 107 7.98 16.43 3.78
C GLY A 107 7.58 16.26 2.31
N ALA A 108 6.28 16.06 2.07
CA ALA A 108 5.73 15.94 0.71
C ALA A 108 6.15 17.13 -0.18
N LEU A 109 6.49 16.84 -1.43
CA LEU A 109 6.89 17.86 -2.39
C LEU A 109 5.70 18.75 -2.80
N ASP A 110 4.50 18.17 -2.91
CA ASP A 110 3.29 18.90 -3.26
C ASP A 110 2.65 19.57 -2.03
N SER A 111 1.95 20.67 -2.26
CA SER A 111 1.16 21.34 -1.22
C SER A 111 -0.07 20.51 -0.87
N VAL A 112 0.00 19.82 0.27
CA VAL A 112 -1.08 18.97 0.78
C VAL A 112 -1.40 19.30 2.23
N HIS A 113 -2.59 18.90 2.68
CA HIS A 113 -3.03 19.15 4.05
C HIS A 113 -2.15 18.44 5.10
N ASP A 114 -1.81 17.17 4.84
CA ASP A 114 -0.87 16.40 5.67
C ASP A 114 0.34 15.96 4.81
N PRO A 115 1.55 16.50 5.07
CA PRO A 115 2.73 16.20 4.27
C PRO A 115 3.29 14.79 4.52
N ASN A 116 2.85 14.09 5.55
CA ASN A 116 3.34 12.76 5.91
C ASN A 116 2.37 11.65 5.52
N ARG A 117 1.10 11.99 5.21
CA ARG A 117 0.07 11.00 4.92
C ARG A 117 -0.42 11.05 3.48
N VAL A 118 -0.67 9.87 2.93
CA VAL A 118 -1.33 9.71 1.64
C VAL A 118 -2.44 8.67 1.78
N TRP A 119 -3.64 9.05 1.32
CA TRP A 119 -4.80 8.18 1.25
C TRP A 119 -4.72 7.39 -0.05
N ILE A 120 -4.87 6.08 0.06
CA ILE A 120 -4.86 5.18 -1.08
C ILE A 120 -6.22 5.26 -1.79
N PRO A 121 -6.26 5.65 -3.08
CA PRO A 121 -7.52 5.93 -3.77
C PRO A 121 -8.30 4.65 -4.10
N HIS A 122 -7.61 3.56 -4.40
CA HIS A 122 -8.20 2.28 -4.78
C HIS A 122 -7.24 1.11 -4.50
N GLU A 123 -7.74 -0.12 -4.61
CA GLU A 123 -6.89 -1.31 -4.58
C GLU A 123 -5.96 -1.34 -5.80
N GLY A 124 -4.72 -1.81 -5.60
CA GLY A 124 -3.70 -1.78 -6.64
C GLY A 124 -2.36 -2.36 -6.21
N LYS A 125 -1.41 -2.35 -7.15
CA LYS A 125 -0.01 -2.73 -6.91
C LYS A 125 0.80 -1.47 -6.64
N PHE A 126 1.23 -1.31 -5.39
CA PHE A 126 1.99 -0.16 -4.94
C PHE A 126 3.39 -0.56 -4.56
N PHE A 127 4.34 0.33 -4.83
CA PHE A 127 5.72 0.15 -4.42
C PHE A 127 6.34 1.51 -4.14
N MET A 128 7.35 1.47 -3.28
CA MET A 128 8.04 2.64 -2.77
C MET A 128 9.53 2.45 -2.94
N TRP A 129 10.24 3.56 -3.11
CA TRP A 129 11.68 3.54 -3.33
C TRP A 129 12.28 4.92 -3.07
N LEU A 130 13.59 4.96 -2.82
CA LEU A 130 14.35 6.20 -2.62
C LEU A 130 15.25 6.43 -3.83
N GLN A 131 15.37 7.66 -4.31
CA GLN A 131 16.37 8.02 -5.32
C GLN A 131 17.02 9.35 -5.02
N ARG A 132 18.28 9.44 -5.46
CA ARG A 132 19.12 10.59 -5.25
C ARG A 132 19.41 11.29 -6.57
N PHE A 133 19.08 12.58 -6.64
CA PHE A 133 19.32 13.43 -7.79
C PHE A 133 20.33 14.52 -7.44
N PRO A 134 21.55 14.49 -8.01
CA PRO A 134 22.55 15.51 -7.69
C PRO A 134 22.02 16.90 -8.06
N MET A 135 21.93 17.79 -7.07
CA MET A 135 21.46 19.16 -7.26
C MET A 135 22.65 20.12 -7.42
N SER A 136 22.55 21.08 -8.34
CA SER A 136 23.50 22.20 -8.39
C SER A 136 23.28 23.12 -7.17
N GLY A 137 24.34 23.77 -6.70
CA GLY A 137 24.39 24.51 -5.42
C GLY A 137 23.50 25.76 -5.29
N SER A 138 22.35 25.82 -5.97
CA SER A 138 21.36 26.87 -5.81
C SER A 138 20.73 26.84 -4.40
N ARG A 139 20.08 27.95 -4.01
CA ARG A 139 19.41 28.08 -2.70
C ARG A 139 18.24 27.11 -2.54
N ASP A 140 17.57 26.75 -3.62
CA ASP A 140 16.42 25.84 -3.63
C ASP A 140 16.84 24.47 -4.18
N ARG A 141 17.32 23.63 -3.26
CA ARG A 141 17.85 22.28 -3.55
C ARG A 141 16.78 21.21 -3.75
N THR A 142 15.55 21.59 -4.06
CA THR A 142 14.45 20.63 -4.28
C THR A 142 13.75 20.93 -5.60
N PHE A 143 13.27 19.90 -6.28
CA PHE A 143 12.41 20.04 -7.46
C PHE A 143 11.15 20.86 -7.18
N THR A 144 10.52 21.44 -8.21
CA THR A 144 9.24 22.16 -8.06
C THR A 144 8.02 21.26 -8.21
N GLY A 145 8.23 20.02 -8.67
CA GLY A 145 7.18 19.03 -8.88
C GLY A 145 7.73 17.78 -9.56
N TYR A 146 6.82 16.96 -10.09
CA TYR A 146 7.15 15.76 -10.86
C TYR A 146 6.02 15.45 -11.84
N LYS A 147 6.33 14.68 -12.89
CA LYS A 147 5.28 14.14 -13.76
C LYS A 147 4.56 12.99 -13.04
N PRO A 148 3.22 12.99 -13.02
CA PRO A 148 2.46 11.94 -12.35
C PRO A 148 2.63 10.58 -13.03
N PHE A 149 2.72 10.53 -14.36
CA PHE A 149 2.91 9.27 -15.10
C PHE A 149 4.32 9.17 -15.64
N SER A 150 4.95 8.01 -15.42
CA SER A 150 6.32 7.70 -15.82
C SER A 150 6.52 6.19 -15.92
N PRO A 151 7.61 5.69 -16.52
CA PRO A 151 7.98 4.29 -16.38
C PRO A 151 8.12 3.88 -14.90
N ALA A 152 7.95 2.58 -14.59
CA ALA A 152 8.16 2.11 -13.23
C ALA A 152 9.59 2.37 -12.74
N LEU A 153 9.72 2.76 -11.46
CA LEU A 153 11.00 3.09 -10.81
C LEU A 153 11.75 4.27 -11.44
N VAL A 154 11.03 5.17 -12.13
CA VAL A 154 11.56 6.40 -12.70
C VAL A 154 10.81 7.59 -12.12
N LEU A 155 11.54 8.56 -11.57
CA LEU A 155 10.99 9.86 -11.20
C LEU A 155 11.38 10.86 -12.27
N GLU A 156 10.39 11.50 -12.87
CA GLU A 156 10.60 12.59 -13.82
C GLU A 156 10.34 13.94 -13.12
N PRO A 157 11.38 14.61 -12.62
CA PRO A 157 11.21 15.84 -11.87
C PRO A 157 10.83 17.02 -12.77
N LEU A 158 10.07 17.95 -12.22
CA LEU A 158 9.83 19.27 -12.78
C LEU A 158 10.71 20.29 -12.06
N GLY A 159 11.22 21.26 -12.82
CA GLY A 159 12.09 22.30 -12.27
C GLY A 159 12.72 23.16 -13.35
N THR A 160 13.59 24.06 -12.92
CA THR A 160 14.32 24.96 -13.80
C THR A 160 15.77 24.49 -14.01
N PRO A 161 16.44 24.89 -15.11
CA PRO A 161 17.84 24.53 -15.37
C PRO A 161 18.82 24.95 -14.27
N GLU A 162 18.46 25.93 -13.44
CA GLU A 162 19.25 26.39 -12.30
C GLU A 162 19.20 25.42 -11.11
N GLN A 163 18.15 24.57 -11.03
CA GLN A 163 17.98 23.57 -9.98
C GLN A 163 18.75 22.28 -10.29
N TYR A 164 18.74 21.85 -11.55
CA TYR A 164 19.44 20.64 -12.00
C TYR A 164 19.82 20.70 -13.47
N ARG A 165 20.87 19.98 -13.85
CA ARG A 165 21.20 19.74 -15.26
C ARG A 165 20.52 18.46 -15.73
N SER A 166 19.97 18.47 -16.95
CA SER A 166 19.25 17.30 -17.49
C SER A 166 20.13 16.03 -17.58
N CYS A 167 21.44 16.19 -17.80
CA CYS A 167 22.38 15.07 -17.77
C CYS A 167 22.52 14.44 -16.38
N ASP A 168 22.46 15.24 -15.31
CA ASP A 168 22.54 14.76 -13.93
C ASP A 168 21.28 13.99 -13.55
N VAL A 169 20.10 14.44 -14.01
CA VAL A 169 18.82 13.72 -13.84
C VAL A 169 18.85 12.39 -14.58
N LYS A 170 19.28 12.38 -15.84
CA LYS A 170 19.38 11.15 -16.62
C LYS A 170 20.35 10.15 -15.99
N ALA A 171 21.51 10.59 -15.53
CA ALA A 171 22.48 9.72 -14.85
C ALA A 171 21.94 9.18 -13.51
N ALA A 172 21.13 9.95 -12.78
CA ALA A 172 20.45 9.49 -11.58
C ALA A 172 19.38 8.42 -11.90
N GLN A 173 18.61 8.62 -12.98
CA GLN A 173 17.64 7.64 -13.47
C GLN A 173 18.30 6.34 -13.90
N GLU A 174 19.42 6.41 -14.63
CA GLU A 174 20.21 5.23 -15.04
C GLU A 174 20.83 4.48 -13.85
N ARG A 175 21.22 5.20 -12.78
CA ARG A 175 21.68 4.58 -11.53
C ARG A 175 20.56 3.84 -10.81
N GLY A 176 19.33 4.31 -10.95
CA GLY A 176 18.15 3.74 -10.33
C GLY A 176 18.03 4.05 -8.82
N PRO A 177 17.14 3.32 -8.13
CA PRO A 177 16.87 3.54 -6.72
C PRO A 177 18.02 3.16 -5.77
N VAL A 178 18.09 3.87 -4.65
CA VAL A 178 19.06 3.69 -3.56
C VAL A 178 18.71 2.42 -2.78
N LYS A 179 19.71 1.58 -2.51
CA LYS A 179 19.51 0.30 -1.82
C LYS A 179 19.14 0.48 -0.35
N VAL A 180 18.23 -0.38 0.11
CA VAL A 180 17.97 -0.64 1.53
C VAL A 180 19.02 -1.61 2.05
N ILE A 181 19.71 -1.22 3.13
CA ILE A 181 20.79 -2.01 3.74
C ILE A 181 20.41 -2.60 5.10
N ALA A 182 19.32 -2.15 5.69
CA ALA A 182 18.73 -2.76 6.88
C ALA A 182 17.25 -2.43 6.96
N SER A 183 16.47 -3.34 7.52
CA SER A 183 15.07 -3.15 7.84
C SER A 183 14.72 -3.76 9.19
N GLU A 184 13.71 -3.20 9.83
CA GLU A 184 13.24 -3.59 11.15
C GLU A 184 11.72 -3.34 11.25
N HIS A 185 10.99 -4.31 11.79
CA HIS A 185 9.59 -4.14 12.15
C HIS A 185 9.51 -3.99 13.67
N ASP A 186 9.02 -2.85 14.16
CA ASP A 186 8.84 -2.61 15.60
C ASP A 186 7.42 -2.89 16.10
N GLY A 187 6.54 -3.38 15.20
CA GLY A 187 5.13 -3.68 15.47
C GLY A 187 4.18 -2.54 15.15
N ALA A 188 4.66 -1.30 15.07
CA ALA A 188 3.87 -0.14 14.65
C ALA A 188 4.33 0.42 13.29
N GLN A 189 5.64 0.43 13.04
CA GLN A 189 6.28 1.00 11.87
C GLN A 189 7.28 0.03 11.26
N PHE A 190 7.44 0.13 9.94
CA PHE A 190 8.53 -0.51 9.22
C PHE A 190 9.63 0.52 9.00
N LYS A 191 10.77 0.26 9.63
CA LYS A 191 11.94 1.13 9.61
C LYS A 191 12.93 0.62 8.57
N LEU A 192 13.35 1.52 7.70
CA LEU A 192 14.22 1.27 6.56
C LEU A 192 15.46 2.13 6.67
N ARG A 193 16.65 1.54 6.52
CA ARG A 193 17.91 2.28 6.41
C ARG A 193 18.51 2.08 5.03
N PHE A 194 18.82 3.18 4.36
CA PHE A 194 19.38 3.21 3.01
C PHE A 194 20.91 3.34 3.03
N GLU A 195 21.56 2.92 1.94
CA GLU A 195 23.03 2.99 1.80
C GLU A 195 23.61 4.41 1.92
N THR A 196 22.80 5.42 1.62
CA THR A 196 23.17 6.84 1.78
C THR A 196 23.14 7.32 3.23
N GLY A 197 22.60 6.52 4.14
CA GLY A 197 22.40 6.86 5.56
C GLY A 197 21.01 7.38 5.90
N ALA A 198 20.14 7.61 4.90
CA ALA A 198 18.75 7.98 5.12
C ALA A 198 18.02 6.88 5.89
N THR A 199 17.16 7.28 6.82
CA THR A 199 16.28 6.36 7.57
C THR A 199 14.83 6.79 7.37
N VAL A 200 14.00 5.86 6.92
CA VAL A 200 12.58 6.08 6.66
C VAL A 200 11.76 5.17 7.58
N PHE A 201 10.62 5.66 8.02
CA PHE A 201 9.61 4.93 8.76
C PHE A 201 8.32 4.98 7.94
N ILE A 202 7.76 3.82 7.65
CA ILE A 202 6.45 3.72 6.99
C ILE A 202 5.48 2.90 7.81
N GLN A 203 4.20 3.25 7.70
CA GLN A 203 3.12 2.64 8.44
C GLN A 203 1.85 2.66 7.60
N ARG A 204 1.17 1.52 7.51
CA ARG A 204 -0.20 1.44 6.98
C ARG A 204 -1.17 1.67 8.14
N MET A 205 -2.19 2.50 7.92
CA MET A 205 -3.31 2.70 8.84
C MET A 205 -4.61 2.45 8.09
N ARG A 206 -5.56 1.78 8.76
CA ARG A 206 -6.93 1.58 8.26
C ARG A 206 -7.93 1.91 9.36
N ALA A 207 -9.00 2.62 9.02
CA ALA A 207 -10.07 2.89 9.98
C ALA A 207 -10.79 1.58 10.37
N GLU A 208 -11.02 1.36 11.66
CA GLU A 208 -11.59 0.10 12.16
C GLU A 208 -12.97 -0.24 11.56
N ASN A 209 -13.77 0.77 11.20
CA ASN A 209 -15.10 0.56 10.61
C ASN A 209 -15.05 -0.03 9.19
N GLU A 210 -13.90 0.04 8.52
CA GLU A 210 -13.68 -0.49 7.17
C GLU A 210 -12.92 -1.82 7.20
N ALA A 211 -12.27 -2.17 8.31
CA ALA A 211 -11.55 -3.43 8.49
C ALA A 211 -12.47 -4.64 8.78
N ALA A 212 -13.76 -4.39 9.06
CA ALA A 212 -14.75 -5.38 9.46
C ALA A 212 -15.81 -5.70 8.37
N ARG A 213 -15.62 -5.19 7.14
CA ARG A 213 -16.44 -5.52 5.96
C ARG A 213 -15.65 -6.43 5.02
#